data_AF-F0XE58-F1
#
_entry.id   AF-F0XE58-F1
#
_cell.length_a   1.000
_cell.length_b   1.000
_cell.length_c   1.000
_cell.angle_alpha   90.00
_cell.angle_beta   90.00
_cell.angle_gamma   90.00
#
_symmetry.space_group_name_H-M   'P 1'
#
loop_
_entity.id
_entity.type
_entity.pdbx_description
1 polymer ?
#
loop_
_entity_poly.entity_id
_entity_poly.type
_entity_poly.pdbx_seq_one_letter_code
_entity_poly.pdbx_strand_id
1 'polypeptide(L)'
;MARPEGPHLSTGDVQVYNEGSRGGRDGKELPSSFTLRFSRTPTMRFLAPALSILGTAALVARVTAADAGADTVGQSNIVPGAYIVEVETDQDPTDLYQELESEGIAVDVRRDLQFRLFRGGSFQLRNTSSSAAENEAQVQRILQKPNVRNVWPVRAIQFPKPTPVSVRKGSAATDGGDMARRDGKDTYAPHVLTQVDQLHAAGFTGKGIKLGIVDTGVDYTHPALGGCFGPGCVVSYGHDLVGDEYWSGSAPQPDNDPYDNCQGHGTHVAGIVAAQSIAATQRLGFAGAAPDVTLGMYKISGCPG
;
A
#
# COMPACT_ATOMS: atom_id res chain seq x y z
N MET A 1 -7.23 -0.74 53.06
CA MET A 1 -6.80 -2.05 52.50
C MET A 1 -6.63 -1.87 51.00
N ALA A 2 -5.43 -2.15 50.53
CA ALA A 2 -4.89 -1.79 49.22
C ALA A 2 -5.47 -2.64 48.08
N ARG A 3 -5.56 -2.04 46.88
CA ARG A 3 -5.84 -2.72 45.61
C ARG A 3 -4.57 -3.43 45.12
N PRO A 4 -4.67 -4.60 44.46
CA PRO A 4 -3.50 -5.28 43.90
C PRO A 4 -3.07 -4.60 42.59
N GLU A 5 -1.78 -4.29 42.48
CA GLU A 5 -1.13 -3.79 41.27
C GLU A 5 -0.89 -4.95 40.27
N GLY A 6 -1.12 -4.68 38.98
CA GLY A 6 -0.82 -5.61 37.89
C GLY A 6 0.67 -5.61 37.52
N PRO A 7 1.16 -6.64 36.81
CA PRO A 7 2.59 -6.82 36.57
C PRO A 7 3.16 -5.77 35.60
N HIS A 8 4.22 -5.10 36.06
CA HIS A 8 5.14 -4.31 35.25
C HIS A 8 5.83 -5.19 34.20
N LEU A 9 5.62 -4.89 32.91
CA LEU A 9 6.40 -5.45 31.81
C LEU A 9 7.80 -4.77 31.79
N SER A 10 8.79 -5.51 32.29
CA SER A 10 10.21 -5.21 32.14
C SER A 10 10.62 -5.41 30.68
N THR A 11 11.41 -4.47 30.14
CA THR A 11 12.02 -4.56 28.80
C THR A 11 13.04 -5.70 28.79
N GLY A 12 12.63 -6.88 28.33
CA GLY A 12 13.52 -8.02 28.11
C GLY A 12 14.12 -8.00 26.71
N ASP A 13 15.42 -8.26 26.65
CA ASP A 13 16.14 -8.59 25.42
C ASP A 13 15.47 -9.80 24.72
N VAL A 14 15.20 -9.69 23.43
CA VAL A 14 14.68 -10.83 22.63
C VAL A 14 15.86 -11.72 22.24
N GLN A 15 16.01 -12.86 22.92
CA GLN A 15 16.91 -13.93 22.52
C GLN A 15 16.16 -14.89 21.58
N VAL A 16 16.64 -15.01 20.34
CA VAL A 16 16.15 -16.00 19.38
C VAL A 16 17.00 -17.26 19.53
N TYR A 17 16.41 -18.34 20.03
CA TYR A 17 17.03 -19.67 20.07
C TYR A 17 16.65 -20.45 18.82
N ASN A 18 17.64 -21.06 18.17
CA ASN A 18 17.45 -21.96 17.05
C ASN A 18 17.53 -23.41 17.57
N GLU A 19 16.39 -24.09 17.72
CA GLU A 19 16.39 -25.54 17.99
C GLU A 19 16.61 -26.31 16.69
N GLY A 20 17.89 -26.56 16.38
CA GLY A 20 18.30 -27.43 15.27
C GLY A 20 18.35 -28.90 15.69
N SER A 21 17.55 -29.74 15.03
CA SER A 21 17.67 -31.21 15.07
C SER A 21 18.98 -31.66 14.39
N ARG A 22 19.69 -32.58 15.05
CA ARG A 22 21.01 -33.11 14.65
C ARG A 22 20.89 -34.15 13.53
N GLY A 23 21.68 -33.98 12.48
CA GLY A 23 22.07 -35.03 11.52
C GLY A 23 23.40 -34.65 10.85
N GLY A 24 24.49 -35.33 11.22
CA GLY A 24 25.86 -34.86 11.00
C GLY A 24 26.52 -35.23 9.66
N ARG A 25 27.44 -34.38 9.20
CA ARG A 25 28.89 -34.63 9.16
C ARG A 25 29.60 -33.37 8.62
N ASP A 26 30.81 -33.17 9.12
CA ASP A 26 31.84 -32.21 8.72
C ASP A 26 31.69 -30.77 9.22
N GLY A 27 32.51 -30.46 10.22
CA GLY A 27 32.50 -29.23 10.98
C GLY A 27 33.20 -28.05 10.30
N LYS A 28 32.51 -26.92 10.32
CA LYS A 28 33.07 -25.61 10.66
C LYS A 28 32.09 -24.94 11.62
N GLU A 29 32.49 -24.78 12.89
CA GLU A 29 31.72 -24.04 13.89
C GLU A 29 31.65 -22.56 13.48
N LEU A 30 30.42 -22.03 13.36
CA LEU A 30 30.14 -20.60 13.23
C LEU A 30 29.51 -20.12 14.55
N PRO A 31 29.81 -18.89 15.01
CA PRO A 31 29.40 -18.42 16.33
C PRO A 31 27.87 -18.34 16.48
N SER A 32 27.38 -18.84 17.60
CA SER A 32 25.97 -19.14 17.90
C SER A 32 25.13 -17.94 18.39
N SER A 33 25.57 -16.71 18.15
CA SER A 33 24.78 -15.51 18.49
C SER A 33 25.31 -14.25 17.82
N PHE A 34 24.43 -13.45 17.20
CA PHE A 34 24.73 -12.09 16.76
C PHE A 34 23.77 -11.11 17.43
N THR A 35 24.30 -10.06 18.06
CA THR A 35 23.52 -9.04 18.78
C THR A 35 23.47 -7.76 17.96
N LEU A 36 22.28 -7.38 17.48
CA LEU A 36 22.03 -6.05 16.89
C LEU A 36 21.78 -5.03 18.02
N ARG A 37 22.71 -4.09 18.23
CA ARG A 37 22.51 -2.95 19.14
C ARG A 37 22.00 -1.73 18.37
N PHE A 38 20.77 -1.30 18.67
CA PHE A 38 20.27 0.00 18.25
C PHE A 38 20.66 1.06 19.30
N SER A 39 21.53 1.99 18.92
CA SER A 39 21.94 3.14 19.72
C SER A 39 20.85 4.21 19.70
N ARG A 40 20.32 4.59 20.88
CA ARG A 40 19.49 5.79 21.06
C ARG A 40 20.39 7.00 21.30
N THR A 41 20.26 8.03 20.47
CA THR A 41 20.89 9.34 20.69
C THR A 41 20.29 10.04 21.93
N PRO A 42 21.10 10.72 22.75
CA PRO A 42 20.58 11.43 23.92
C PRO A 42 20.03 12.82 23.54
N THR A 43 18.88 13.14 24.14
CA THR A 43 18.18 14.43 24.09
C THR A 43 18.97 15.51 24.82
N MET A 44 19.33 16.58 24.12
CA MET A 44 20.06 17.73 24.66
C MET A 44 19.08 18.73 25.28
N ARG A 45 19.14 18.91 26.61
CA ARG A 45 18.45 19.98 27.35
C ARG A 45 19.28 21.26 27.28
N PHE A 46 18.72 22.35 26.77
CA PHE A 46 19.35 23.68 26.85
C PHE A 46 18.77 24.47 28.04
N LEU A 47 19.66 24.89 28.94
CA LEU A 47 19.39 25.92 29.95
C LEU A 47 19.34 27.29 29.26
N ALA A 48 18.33 28.10 29.59
CA ALA A 48 18.28 29.51 29.26
C ALA A 48 18.89 30.37 30.38
N PRO A 49 19.73 31.38 30.08
CA PRO A 49 19.93 32.50 30.97
C PRO A 49 19.16 33.74 30.47
N ALA A 50 18.59 34.46 31.43
CA ALA A 50 17.92 35.75 31.23
C ALA A 50 18.93 36.88 31.04
N LEU A 51 18.67 37.79 30.08
CA LEU A 51 19.21 39.16 30.11
C LEU A 51 18.34 40.12 29.28
N SER A 52 17.83 41.15 29.95
CA SER A 52 17.24 42.41 29.47
C SER A 52 18.37 43.34 28.94
N ILE A 53 18.27 44.32 28.01
CA ILE A 53 17.22 45.27 27.59
C ILE A 53 17.71 46.03 26.31
N LEU A 54 16.76 46.47 25.45
CA LEU A 54 16.74 47.53 24.40
C LEU A 54 17.77 47.58 23.23
N GLY A 55 17.24 47.61 21.99
CA GLY A 55 17.90 48.19 20.81
C GLY A 55 17.32 47.72 19.47
N THR A 56 16.53 48.56 18.82
CA THR A 56 15.84 48.33 17.55
C THR A 56 16.76 48.01 16.37
N ALA A 57 16.51 46.90 15.67
CA ALA A 57 16.75 46.76 14.24
C ALA A 57 15.76 45.74 13.66
N ALA A 58 14.91 46.21 12.74
CA ALA A 58 13.95 45.39 12.03
C ALA A 58 14.69 44.34 11.18
N LEU A 59 14.62 43.08 11.59
CA LEU A 59 14.82 41.95 10.69
C LEU A 59 13.49 41.23 10.57
N VAL A 60 12.64 41.72 9.66
CA VAL A 60 11.58 40.90 9.11
C VAL A 60 12.29 39.79 8.36
N ALA A 61 12.50 38.65 9.04
CA ALA A 61 12.86 37.42 8.38
C ALA A 61 11.71 37.15 7.41
N ARG A 62 11.97 37.39 6.12
CA ARG A 62 11.14 36.85 5.06
C ARG A 62 11.21 35.35 5.24
N VAL A 63 10.16 34.77 5.83
CA VAL A 63 9.81 33.38 5.55
C VAL A 63 9.49 33.39 4.06
N THR A 64 10.51 33.18 3.24
CA THR A 64 10.30 32.84 1.85
C THR A 64 9.41 31.62 1.88
N ALA A 65 8.22 31.76 1.30
CA ALA A 65 7.30 30.67 1.03
C ALA A 65 8.02 29.61 0.18
N ALA A 66 8.76 28.74 0.86
CA ALA A 66 9.36 27.54 0.31
C ALA A 66 8.55 26.30 0.69
N ASP A 67 7.34 26.50 1.24
CA ASP A 67 6.39 25.42 1.57
C ASP A 67 5.08 25.51 0.77
N ALA A 68 4.96 26.45 -0.16
CA ALA A 68 3.81 26.53 -1.08
C ALA A 68 3.91 25.53 -2.25
N GLY A 69 4.88 24.61 -2.22
CA GLY A 69 5.13 23.61 -3.26
C GLY A 69 4.61 22.21 -2.95
N ALA A 70 4.20 21.93 -1.70
CA ALA A 70 3.64 20.64 -1.32
C ALA A 70 2.11 20.56 -1.48
N ASP A 71 1.41 21.72 -1.44
CA ASP A 71 -0.06 21.76 -1.43
C ASP A 71 -0.73 21.91 -2.80
N THR A 72 0.02 22.22 -3.87
CA THR A 72 -0.58 22.41 -5.21
C THR A 72 -0.93 21.10 -5.92
N VAL A 73 -0.35 19.97 -5.49
CA VAL A 73 -0.78 18.61 -5.92
C VAL A 73 -1.98 18.11 -5.09
N GLY A 74 -2.24 18.74 -3.94
CA GLY A 74 -3.26 18.31 -2.97
C GLY A 74 -4.68 18.85 -3.21
N GLN A 75 -4.91 19.73 -4.17
CA GLN A 75 -6.23 20.33 -4.42
C GLN A 75 -6.88 19.89 -5.74
N SER A 76 -6.09 19.57 -6.78
CA SER A 76 -6.61 19.29 -8.12
C SER A 76 -7.27 17.93 -8.28
N ASN A 77 -7.00 16.99 -7.37
CA ASN A 77 -7.56 15.63 -7.42
C ASN A 77 -8.61 15.35 -6.34
N ILE A 78 -9.07 16.37 -5.62
CA ILE A 78 -10.18 16.21 -4.68
C ILE A 78 -11.47 16.03 -5.46
N VAL A 79 -12.24 14.99 -5.13
CA VAL A 79 -13.59 14.80 -5.65
C VAL A 79 -14.50 15.79 -4.93
N PRO A 80 -15.08 16.80 -5.61
CA PRO A 80 -15.79 17.88 -4.95
C PRO A 80 -16.92 17.35 -4.06
N GLY A 81 -16.93 17.72 -2.78
CA GLY A 81 -17.96 17.36 -1.81
C GLY A 81 -18.00 15.91 -1.34
N ALA A 82 -17.06 15.08 -1.80
CA ALA A 82 -16.94 13.69 -1.36
C ALA A 82 -15.97 13.61 -0.18
N TYR A 83 -16.40 12.99 0.90
CA TYR A 83 -15.59 12.83 2.11
C TYR A 83 -15.65 11.40 2.63
N ILE A 84 -14.65 11.06 3.43
CA ILE A 84 -14.59 9.87 4.28
C ILE A 84 -14.64 10.39 5.72
N VAL A 85 -15.52 9.84 6.53
CA VAL A 85 -15.62 10.12 7.96
C VAL A 85 -15.24 8.89 8.76
N GLU A 86 -14.46 9.10 9.82
CA GLU A 86 -14.25 8.13 10.90
C GLU A 86 -15.08 8.58 12.11
N VAL A 87 -15.85 7.66 12.67
CA VAL A 87 -16.65 7.87 13.88
C VAL A 87 -16.03 7.13 15.06
N GLU A 88 -16.47 7.48 16.26
CA GLU A 88 -16.07 6.77 17.47
C GLU A 88 -16.44 5.27 17.42
N THR A 89 -15.64 4.43 18.09
CA THR A 89 -15.65 2.97 17.86
C THR A 89 -16.95 2.24 18.21
N ASP A 90 -17.81 2.88 19.00
CA ASP A 90 -19.11 2.38 19.47
C ASP A 90 -20.31 2.99 18.72
N GLN A 91 -20.06 3.84 17.71
CA GLN A 91 -21.09 4.55 16.95
C GLN A 91 -21.32 3.95 15.55
N ASP A 92 -22.55 4.09 15.04
CA ASP A 92 -22.89 3.80 13.65
C ASP A 92 -22.81 5.10 12.81
N PRO A 93 -22.06 5.14 11.69
CA PRO A 93 -22.03 6.28 10.78
C PRO A 93 -23.41 6.70 10.24
N THR A 94 -24.38 5.78 10.23
CA THR A 94 -25.76 6.05 9.81
C THR A 94 -26.43 7.09 10.70
N ASP A 95 -26.18 7.07 12.00
CA ASP A 95 -26.73 8.03 12.96
C ASP A 95 -26.18 9.44 12.66
N LEU A 96 -24.89 9.52 12.32
CA LEU A 96 -24.28 10.77 11.89
C LEU A 96 -24.95 11.32 10.62
N TYR A 97 -25.23 10.48 9.61
CA TYR A 97 -25.89 10.95 8.39
C TYR A 97 -27.30 11.48 8.65
N GLN A 98 -28.07 10.83 9.53
CA GLN A 98 -29.39 11.29 9.93
C GLN A 98 -29.33 12.63 10.68
N GLU A 99 -28.36 12.78 11.59
CA GLU A 99 -28.09 14.04 12.30
C GLU A 99 -27.78 15.17 11.31
N LEU A 100 -26.90 14.92 10.34
CA LEU A 100 -26.53 15.89 9.31
C LEU A 100 -27.76 16.33 8.48
N GLU A 101 -28.61 15.39 8.07
CA GLU A 101 -29.84 15.75 7.35
C GLU A 101 -30.78 16.61 8.20
N SER A 102 -30.90 16.33 9.50
CA SER A 102 -31.73 17.12 10.43
C SER A 102 -31.24 18.56 10.62
N GLU A 103 -29.95 18.79 10.42
CA GLU A 103 -29.30 20.12 10.46
C GLU A 103 -29.28 20.82 9.10
N GLY A 104 -29.91 20.23 8.08
CA GLY A 104 -29.98 20.78 6.73
C GLY A 104 -28.73 20.50 5.87
N ILE A 105 -27.85 19.61 6.31
CA ILE A 105 -26.70 19.13 5.54
C ILE A 105 -27.11 17.83 4.84
N ALA A 106 -27.65 17.96 3.62
CA ALA A 106 -28.08 16.82 2.83
C ALA A 106 -26.88 16.02 2.28
N VAL A 107 -26.87 14.71 2.52
CA VAL A 107 -25.77 13.80 2.14
C VAL A 107 -26.26 12.55 1.40
N ASP A 108 -25.50 12.10 0.41
CA ASP A 108 -25.66 10.79 -0.21
C ASP A 108 -24.55 9.85 0.27
N VAL A 109 -24.94 8.69 0.83
CA VAL A 109 -23.97 7.69 1.26
C VAL A 109 -23.32 7.04 0.03
N ARG A 110 -21.99 7.08 -0.03
CA ARG A 110 -21.18 6.51 -1.11
C ARG A 110 -20.68 5.11 -0.77
N ARG A 111 -20.19 4.92 0.46
CA ARG A 111 -19.66 3.63 0.96
C ARG A 111 -19.90 3.49 2.45
N ASP A 112 -20.29 2.28 2.84
CA ASP A 112 -20.15 1.81 4.20
C ASP A 112 -18.71 1.29 4.40
N LEU A 113 -18.03 1.81 5.42
CA LEU A 113 -16.65 1.45 5.77
C LEU A 113 -16.58 0.91 7.20
N GLN A 114 -17.62 0.20 7.66
CA GLN A 114 -17.62 -0.44 8.97
C GLN A 114 -16.72 -1.69 9.02
N PHE A 115 -15.44 -1.49 9.36
CA PHE A 115 -14.45 -2.55 9.55
C PHE A 115 -13.95 -2.62 10.99
N ARG A 116 -13.27 -3.73 11.33
CA ARG A 116 -12.70 -3.92 12.68
C ARG A 116 -11.67 -2.85 13.08
N LEU A 117 -10.94 -2.30 12.10
CA LEU A 117 -9.87 -1.30 12.33
C LEU A 117 -10.29 0.12 11.98
N PHE A 118 -11.46 0.30 11.36
CA PHE A 118 -11.94 1.59 10.90
C PHE A 118 -13.47 1.58 10.99
N ARG A 119 -14.05 2.53 11.71
CA ARG A 119 -15.50 2.72 11.81
C ARG A 119 -15.84 4.03 11.14
N GLY A 120 -16.63 3.98 10.09
CA GLY A 120 -16.86 5.15 9.29
C GLY A 120 -17.62 4.87 8.01
N GLY A 121 -17.65 5.86 7.14
CA GLY A 121 -18.21 5.73 5.82
C GLY A 121 -17.75 6.84 4.90
N SER A 122 -18.12 6.74 3.64
CA SER A 122 -17.94 7.81 2.67
C SER A 122 -19.29 8.37 2.27
N PHE A 123 -19.38 9.68 2.16
CA PHE A 123 -20.58 10.39 1.75
C PHE A 123 -20.25 11.52 0.77
N GLN A 124 -21.27 11.98 0.07
CA GLN A 124 -21.26 13.10 -0.87
C GLN A 124 -22.23 14.16 -0.36
N LEU A 125 -21.82 15.42 -0.29
CA LEU A 125 -22.76 16.52 -0.04
C LEU A 125 -23.66 16.71 -1.27
N ARG A 126 -24.99 16.80 -1.11
CA ARG A 126 -25.90 17.03 -2.25
C ARG A 126 -25.82 18.45 -2.79
N ASN A 127 -25.72 19.41 -1.87
CA ASN A 127 -25.61 20.84 -2.19
C ASN A 127 -24.14 21.27 -2.17
N THR A 128 -23.28 20.56 -2.90
CA THR A 128 -21.89 21.02 -3.10
C THR A 128 -21.93 22.38 -3.77
N SER A 129 -21.37 23.38 -3.12
CA SER A 129 -21.17 24.65 -3.80
C SER A 129 -19.91 24.58 -4.66
N SER A 130 -19.85 25.44 -5.68
CA SER A 130 -18.64 25.64 -6.47
C SER A 130 -17.51 26.33 -5.68
N SER A 131 -17.78 26.79 -4.46
CA SER A 131 -16.80 27.38 -3.55
C SER A 131 -16.22 26.31 -2.63
N ALA A 132 -14.93 26.00 -2.82
CA ALA A 132 -14.19 25.11 -1.91
C ALA A 132 -14.28 25.56 -0.44
N ALA A 133 -14.34 26.88 -0.19
CA ALA A 133 -14.43 27.44 1.16
C ALA A 133 -15.77 27.14 1.86
N GLU A 134 -16.88 27.07 1.12
CA GLU A 134 -18.18 26.74 1.71
C GLU A 134 -18.30 25.25 2.03
N ASN A 135 -17.76 24.40 1.15
CA ASN A 135 -17.65 22.96 1.41
C ASN A 135 -16.74 22.70 2.63
N GLU A 136 -15.63 23.43 2.76
CA GLU A 136 -14.75 23.36 3.93
C GLU A 136 -15.49 23.78 5.22
N ALA A 137 -16.28 24.86 5.18
CA ALA A 137 -17.06 25.29 6.34
C ALA A 137 -18.13 24.27 6.77
N GLN A 138 -18.68 23.47 5.85
CA GLN A 138 -19.56 22.34 6.19
C GLN A 138 -18.76 21.20 6.84
N VAL A 139 -17.58 20.86 6.33
CA VAL A 139 -16.70 19.84 6.92
C VAL A 139 -16.25 20.22 8.32
N GLN A 140 -15.89 21.48 8.56
CA GLN A 140 -15.49 21.95 9.89
C GLN A 140 -16.63 21.82 10.92
N ARG A 141 -17.90 21.96 10.49
CA ARG A 141 -19.06 21.69 11.35
C ARG A 141 -19.22 20.21 11.66
N ILE A 142 -18.97 19.34 10.68
CA ILE A 142 -19.00 17.88 10.87
C ILE A 142 -17.90 17.43 11.85
N LEU A 143 -16.68 17.96 11.69
CA LEU A 143 -15.54 17.66 12.56
C LEU A 143 -15.74 18.07 14.02
N GLN A 144 -16.62 19.03 14.30
CA GLN A 144 -16.91 19.49 15.66
C GLN A 144 -17.92 18.60 16.38
N LYS A 145 -18.49 17.59 15.71
CA LYS A 145 -19.46 16.68 16.33
C LYS A 145 -18.76 15.70 17.27
N PRO A 146 -19.34 15.39 18.44
CA PRO A 146 -18.70 14.57 19.47
C PRO A 146 -18.48 13.10 19.06
N ASN A 147 -19.25 12.60 18.09
CA ASN A 147 -19.16 11.25 17.54
C ASN A 147 -18.23 11.15 16.32
N VAL A 148 -17.66 12.26 15.85
CA VAL A 148 -16.75 12.30 14.70
C VAL A 148 -15.32 12.39 15.18
N ARG A 149 -14.50 11.44 14.74
CA ARG A 149 -13.08 11.39 15.06
C ARG A 149 -12.24 12.13 14.03
N ASN A 150 -12.53 11.93 12.75
CA ASN A 150 -11.80 12.52 11.63
C ASN A 150 -12.67 12.61 10.38
N VAL A 151 -12.33 13.54 9.48
CA VAL A 151 -12.92 13.67 8.14
C VAL A 151 -11.82 13.95 7.13
N TRP A 152 -11.83 13.27 6.00
CA TRP A 152 -10.87 13.44 4.91
C TRP A 152 -11.58 13.63 3.56
N PRO A 153 -11.06 14.47 2.65
CA PRO A 153 -11.58 14.55 1.30
C PRO A 153 -11.28 13.26 0.52
N VAL A 154 -12.25 12.81 -0.29
CA VAL A 154 -12.01 11.74 -1.27
C VAL A 154 -11.14 12.29 -2.40
N ARG A 155 -10.15 11.51 -2.80
CA ARG A 155 -9.20 11.88 -3.84
C ARG A 155 -9.31 10.91 -5.01
N ALA A 156 -9.34 11.45 -6.22
CA ALA A 156 -9.11 10.68 -7.43
C ALA A 156 -7.61 10.38 -7.55
N ILE A 157 -7.27 9.11 -7.73
CA ILE A 157 -5.91 8.68 -8.00
C ILE A 157 -5.91 8.15 -9.42
N GLN A 158 -5.08 8.73 -10.27
CA GLN A 158 -4.87 8.23 -11.62
C GLN A 158 -3.60 7.38 -11.64
N PHE A 159 -3.71 6.14 -12.09
CA PHE A 159 -2.55 5.27 -12.22
C PHE A 159 -1.59 5.80 -13.29
N PRO A 160 -0.27 5.76 -13.05
CA PRO A 160 0.70 6.09 -14.09
C PRO A 160 0.49 5.16 -15.28
N LYS A 161 0.34 5.72 -16.49
CA LYS A 161 0.35 4.91 -17.72
C LYS A 161 1.80 4.59 -18.05
N PRO A 162 2.27 3.33 -17.90
CA PRO A 162 3.65 3.00 -18.20
C PRO A 162 3.88 3.21 -19.70
N THR A 163 4.92 3.97 -20.06
CA THR A 163 5.39 4.07 -21.44
C THR A 163 6.41 2.97 -21.66
N PRO A 164 6.13 1.96 -22.50
CA PRO A 164 7.08 0.87 -22.73
C PRO A 164 8.35 1.43 -23.35
N VAL A 165 9.48 1.27 -22.66
CA VAL A 165 10.80 1.57 -23.20
C VAL A 165 11.52 0.26 -23.47
N SER A 166 11.85 0.00 -24.74
CA SER A 166 12.70 -1.14 -25.09
C SER A 166 14.14 -0.85 -24.68
N VAL A 167 14.66 -1.64 -23.74
CA VAL A 167 16.09 -1.60 -23.37
C VAL A 167 16.96 -2.41 -24.34
N ARG A 168 16.37 -3.02 -25.38
CA ARG A 168 17.11 -3.78 -26.38
C ARG A 168 17.62 -2.83 -27.47
N LYS A 169 18.94 -2.63 -27.53
CA LYS A 169 19.60 -2.04 -28.70
C LYS A 169 19.51 -3.03 -29.86
N GLY A 170 18.55 -2.84 -30.76
CA GLY A 170 18.41 -3.64 -31.98
C GLY A 170 16.95 -3.91 -32.33
N SER A 171 16.66 -3.77 -33.61
CA SER A 171 15.35 -3.83 -34.29
C SER A 171 14.39 -4.90 -33.78
N ALA A 172 13.09 -4.58 -33.91
CA ALA A 172 11.91 -5.44 -33.82
C ALA A 172 12.23 -6.90 -33.52
N ALA A 173 11.81 -7.36 -32.34
CA ALA A 173 11.81 -8.77 -32.00
C ALA A 173 11.19 -9.54 -33.16
N THR A 174 12.01 -10.28 -33.89
CA THR A 174 11.53 -11.49 -34.52
C THR A 174 11.05 -12.36 -33.37
N ASP A 175 9.73 -12.57 -33.30
CA ASP A 175 9.12 -13.60 -32.47
C ASP A 175 9.92 -14.90 -32.69
N GLY A 176 10.62 -15.36 -31.66
CA GLY A 176 11.39 -16.61 -31.72
C GLY A 176 12.92 -16.48 -31.55
N GLY A 177 13.45 -15.31 -31.17
CA GLY A 177 14.82 -15.26 -30.68
C GLY A 177 14.94 -15.93 -29.31
N ASP A 178 15.41 -17.19 -29.27
CA ASP A 178 15.69 -18.00 -28.09
C ASP A 178 16.01 -17.15 -26.85
N MET A 179 15.01 -17.04 -25.95
CA MET A 179 15.25 -16.64 -24.56
C MET A 179 16.16 -17.72 -23.99
N ALA A 180 17.48 -17.51 -24.15
CA ALA A 180 18.51 -18.50 -23.88
C ALA A 180 18.19 -19.20 -22.55
N ARG A 181 18.15 -20.53 -22.62
CA ARG A 181 17.87 -21.45 -21.52
C ARG A 181 18.73 -21.08 -20.31
N ARG A 182 18.20 -20.23 -19.42
CA ARG A 182 18.84 -19.84 -18.16
C ARG A 182 18.53 -20.92 -17.14
N ASP A 183 19.16 -22.07 -17.35
CA ASP A 183 19.13 -23.15 -16.37
C ASP A 183 20.35 -22.98 -15.45
N GLY A 184 20.10 -22.90 -14.14
CA GLY A 184 21.11 -23.10 -13.10
C GLY A 184 21.61 -21.87 -12.33
N LYS A 185 21.52 -20.64 -12.84
CA LYS A 185 21.89 -19.44 -12.07
C LYS A 185 21.05 -18.24 -12.47
N ASP A 186 20.38 -17.65 -11.48
CA ASP A 186 19.69 -16.40 -11.68
C ASP A 186 20.71 -15.30 -12.01
N THR A 187 20.63 -14.83 -13.24
CA THR A 187 21.53 -13.82 -13.81
C THR A 187 20.77 -12.54 -14.13
N TYR A 188 19.52 -12.43 -13.68
CA TYR A 188 18.74 -11.22 -13.85
C TYR A 188 19.35 -10.12 -12.99
N ALA A 189 19.82 -9.05 -13.64
CA ALA A 189 20.63 -8.03 -12.97
C ALA A 189 19.97 -7.45 -11.70
N PRO A 190 18.65 -7.15 -11.68
CA PRO A 190 17.98 -6.75 -10.45
C PRO A 190 18.07 -7.80 -9.34
N HIS A 191 17.87 -9.09 -9.65
CA HIS A 191 17.95 -10.15 -8.65
C HIS A 191 19.36 -10.33 -8.10
N VAL A 192 20.38 -10.24 -8.94
CA VAL A 192 21.79 -10.31 -8.50
C VAL A 192 22.15 -9.10 -7.61
N LEU A 193 21.70 -7.90 -7.99
CA LEU A 193 21.96 -6.67 -7.21
C LEU A 193 21.23 -6.67 -5.86
N THR A 194 20.03 -7.25 -5.79
CA THR A 194 19.24 -7.35 -4.55
C THR A 194 19.43 -8.67 -3.81
N GLN A 195 20.31 -9.54 -4.29
CA GLN A 195 20.65 -10.85 -3.71
C GLN A 195 19.48 -11.85 -3.65
N VAL A 196 18.48 -11.67 -4.51
CA VAL A 196 17.39 -12.64 -4.71
C VAL A 196 17.93 -13.96 -5.24
N ASP A 197 18.97 -13.91 -6.07
CA ASP A 197 19.66 -15.11 -6.59
C ASP A 197 20.22 -15.98 -5.46
N GLN A 198 20.79 -15.36 -4.42
CA GLN A 198 21.31 -16.06 -3.24
C GLN A 198 20.19 -16.64 -2.38
N LEU A 199 19.08 -15.91 -2.22
CA LEU A 199 17.90 -16.39 -1.49
C LEU A 199 17.29 -17.62 -2.18
N HIS A 200 17.12 -17.58 -3.51
CA HIS A 200 16.64 -18.73 -4.28
C HIS A 200 17.59 -19.92 -4.16
N ALA A 201 18.91 -19.69 -4.25
CA ALA A 201 19.91 -20.75 -4.08
C ALA A 201 19.88 -21.39 -2.68
N ALA A 202 19.51 -20.61 -1.65
CA ALA A 202 19.29 -21.09 -0.30
C ALA A 202 17.89 -21.71 -0.07
N GLY A 203 17.03 -21.75 -1.09
CA GLY A 203 15.69 -22.35 -1.04
C GLY A 203 14.59 -21.41 -0.52
N PHE A 204 14.86 -20.12 -0.37
CA PHE A 204 13.87 -19.12 0.03
C PHE A 204 13.15 -18.53 -1.19
N THR A 205 11.93 -18.99 -1.44
CA THR A 205 11.13 -18.63 -2.63
C THR A 205 9.77 -18.01 -2.29
N GLY A 206 9.51 -17.75 -1.00
CA GLY A 206 8.21 -17.24 -0.53
C GLY A 206 7.17 -18.31 -0.24
N LYS A 207 7.53 -19.59 -0.30
CA LYS A 207 6.64 -20.71 0.02
C LYS A 207 5.98 -20.56 1.40
N GLY A 208 4.65 -20.71 1.43
CA GLY A 208 3.84 -20.59 2.65
C GLY A 208 3.48 -19.15 3.03
N ILE A 209 3.92 -18.16 2.26
CA ILE A 209 3.54 -16.75 2.43
C ILE A 209 2.36 -16.43 1.51
N LYS A 210 1.34 -15.77 2.07
CA LYS A 210 0.26 -15.14 1.30
C LYS A 210 0.61 -13.67 1.05
N LEU A 211 0.48 -13.22 -0.19
CA LEU A 211 0.77 -11.84 -0.57
C LEU A 211 -0.41 -11.27 -1.35
N GLY A 212 -0.97 -10.15 -0.89
CA GLY A 212 -2.03 -9.42 -1.61
C GLY A 212 -1.47 -8.20 -2.32
N ILE A 213 -1.71 -8.09 -3.62
CA ILE A 213 -1.43 -6.89 -4.42
C ILE A 213 -2.72 -6.07 -4.53
N VAL A 214 -2.62 -4.75 -4.39
CA VAL A 214 -3.71 -3.80 -4.63
C VAL A 214 -3.31 -2.94 -5.82
N ASP A 215 -3.92 -3.14 -6.98
CA ASP A 215 -3.46 -2.57 -8.26
C ASP A 215 -4.60 -2.54 -9.31
N THR A 216 -4.28 -2.46 -10.61
CA THR A 216 -5.24 -2.42 -11.73
C THR A 216 -5.93 -3.76 -12.01
N GLY A 217 -5.55 -4.82 -11.29
CA GLY A 217 -5.93 -6.20 -11.56
C GLY A 217 -4.79 -7.01 -12.18
N VAL A 218 -5.09 -8.23 -12.61
CA VAL A 218 -4.07 -9.16 -13.12
C VAL A 218 -4.60 -10.01 -14.26
N ASP A 219 -3.81 -10.11 -15.33
CA ASP A 219 -3.96 -11.17 -16.31
C ASP A 219 -3.33 -12.45 -15.73
N TYR A 220 -4.12 -13.17 -14.93
CA TYR A 220 -3.73 -14.48 -14.38
C TYR A 220 -3.66 -15.58 -15.46
N THR A 221 -4.17 -15.33 -16.68
CA THR A 221 -4.05 -16.28 -17.80
C THR A 221 -2.65 -16.26 -18.42
N HIS A 222 -1.84 -15.25 -18.08
CA HIS A 222 -0.46 -15.15 -18.51
C HIS A 222 0.34 -16.40 -18.08
N PRO A 223 1.07 -17.09 -18.98
CA PRO A 223 1.78 -18.33 -18.65
C PRO A 223 2.81 -18.20 -17.52
N ALA A 224 3.47 -17.04 -17.38
CA ALA A 224 4.38 -16.79 -16.25
C ALA A 224 3.64 -16.75 -14.90
N LEU A 225 2.32 -16.58 -14.87
CA LEU A 225 1.52 -16.56 -13.65
C LEU A 225 0.70 -17.85 -13.47
N GLY A 226 1.09 -18.91 -14.19
CA GLY A 226 0.46 -20.23 -14.08
C GLY A 226 -0.79 -20.43 -14.93
N GLY A 227 -1.36 -19.36 -15.52
CA GLY A 227 -2.45 -19.46 -16.49
C GLY A 227 -3.82 -19.75 -15.91
N CYS A 228 -4.03 -19.55 -14.60
CA CYS A 228 -5.31 -19.80 -13.95
C CYS A 228 -5.51 -18.91 -12.71
N PHE A 229 -6.76 -18.83 -12.23
CA PHE A 229 -7.16 -18.10 -11.03
C PHE A 229 -7.89 -19.00 -10.04
N GLY A 230 -7.65 -18.77 -8.75
CA GLY A 230 -8.34 -19.45 -7.65
C GLY A 230 -7.50 -20.53 -6.96
N PRO A 231 -8.11 -21.32 -6.06
CA PRO A 231 -7.37 -22.28 -5.23
C PRO A 231 -6.48 -23.22 -6.06
N GLY A 232 -5.18 -23.24 -5.75
CA GLY A 232 -4.19 -24.06 -6.47
C GLY A 232 -3.45 -23.35 -7.61
N CYS A 233 -3.88 -22.16 -8.01
CA CYS A 233 -3.17 -21.29 -8.96
C CYS A 233 -2.16 -20.38 -8.24
N VAL A 234 -1.21 -19.79 -8.97
CA VAL A 234 -0.28 -18.78 -8.41
C VAL A 234 -1.08 -17.58 -7.90
N VAL A 235 -1.99 -17.05 -8.73
CA VAL A 235 -3.00 -16.07 -8.32
C VAL A 235 -4.19 -16.84 -7.72
N SER A 236 -4.18 -17.02 -6.41
CA SER A 236 -5.10 -17.95 -5.75
C SER A 236 -6.35 -17.32 -5.14
N TYR A 237 -6.37 -16.00 -4.94
CA TYR A 237 -7.50 -15.28 -4.35
C TYR A 237 -7.52 -13.83 -4.82
N GLY A 238 -8.65 -13.14 -4.66
CA GLY A 238 -8.76 -11.76 -5.10
C GLY A 238 -10.20 -11.31 -5.28
N HIS A 239 -10.35 -10.04 -5.62
CA HIS A 239 -11.64 -9.42 -5.93
C HIS A 239 -11.40 -8.17 -6.78
N ASP A 240 -12.32 -7.87 -7.69
CA ASP A 240 -12.46 -6.53 -8.25
C ASP A 240 -13.35 -5.69 -7.35
N LEU A 241 -12.74 -4.67 -6.71
CA LEU A 241 -13.42 -3.80 -5.77
C LEU A 241 -14.16 -2.65 -6.45
N VAL A 242 -13.97 -2.45 -7.77
CA VAL A 242 -14.49 -1.29 -8.49
C VAL A 242 -15.23 -1.62 -9.79
N GLY A 243 -14.88 -2.71 -10.47
CA GLY A 243 -15.42 -3.10 -11.77
C GLY A 243 -14.63 -2.53 -12.94
N ASP A 244 -14.70 -3.23 -14.08
CA ASP A 244 -13.95 -2.91 -15.31
C ASP A 244 -14.20 -1.51 -15.86
N GLU A 245 -15.43 -1.02 -15.79
CA GLU A 245 -15.82 0.29 -16.35
C GLU A 245 -15.69 1.43 -15.34
N TYR A 246 -15.06 1.19 -14.19
CA TYR A 246 -14.93 2.20 -13.16
C TYR A 246 -14.08 3.40 -13.60
N TRP A 247 -14.63 4.58 -13.40
CA TRP A 247 -13.94 5.87 -13.52
C TRP A 247 -14.38 6.84 -12.42
N SER A 248 -13.58 7.89 -12.20
CA SER A 248 -13.84 8.93 -11.19
C SER A 248 -15.14 9.69 -11.44
N GLY A 249 -16.24 9.19 -10.90
CA GLY A 249 -17.59 9.74 -11.09
C GLY A 249 -18.68 8.68 -11.25
N SER A 250 -18.28 7.44 -11.57
CA SER A 250 -19.18 6.28 -11.62
C SER A 250 -19.37 5.61 -10.26
N ALA A 251 -20.48 4.88 -10.11
CA ALA A 251 -20.62 3.90 -9.04
C ALA A 251 -19.85 2.63 -9.42
N PRO A 252 -19.05 2.04 -8.52
CA PRO A 252 -18.36 0.80 -8.81
C PRO A 252 -19.33 -0.36 -8.90
N GLN A 253 -18.90 -1.38 -9.63
CA GLN A 253 -19.57 -2.65 -9.79
C GLN A 253 -18.59 -3.78 -9.42
N PRO A 254 -18.40 -4.03 -8.11
CA PRO A 254 -17.45 -5.04 -7.65
C PRO A 254 -17.86 -6.45 -8.04
N ASP A 255 -16.88 -7.31 -8.29
CA ASP A 255 -17.08 -8.74 -8.52
C ASP A 255 -15.87 -9.58 -8.05
N ASN A 256 -15.99 -10.91 -8.13
CA ASN A 256 -14.95 -11.81 -7.62
C ASN A 256 -13.77 -12.03 -8.58
N ASP A 257 -13.74 -11.37 -9.73
CA ASP A 257 -12.76 -11.59 -10.78
C ASP A 257 -11.82 -10.39 -10.94
N PRO A 258 -10.59 -10.45 -10.40
CA PRO A 258 -9.63 -9.35 -10.50
C PRO A 258 -8.94 -9.29 -11.88
N TYR A 259 -9.51 -9.88 -12.93
CA TYR A 259 -8.92 -9.92 -14.26
C TYR A 259 -8.67 -8.51 -14.82
N ASP A 260 -7.52 -8.34 -15.48
CA ASP A 260 -7.14 -7.08 -16.15
C ASP A 260 -6.64 -7.39 -17.56
N ASN A 261 -7.39 -6.96 -18.57
CA ASN A 261 -7.06 -7.09 -19.98
C ASN A 261 -6.78 -5.75 -20.67
N CYS A 262 -6.65 -4.66 -19.91
CA CYS A 262 -6.65 -3.31 -20.45
C CYS A 262 -5.51 -2.43 -19.95
N GLN A 263 -5.18 -2.44 -18.66
CA GLN A 263 -4.11 -1.61 -18.10
C GLN A 263 -2.78 -2.36 -17.98
N GLY A 264 -2.81 -3.56 -17.41
CA GLY A 264 -1.65 -4.46 -17.31
C GLY A 264 -0.60 -4.06 -16.26
N HIS A 265 -0.78 -2.96 -15.52
CA HIS A 265 0.17 -2.54 -14.49
C HIS A 265 0.27 -3.59 -13.38
N GLY A 266 -0.87 -4.06 -12.85
CA GLY A 266 -0.89 -5.10 -11.83
C GLY A 266 -0.35 -6.45 -12.31
N THR A 267 -0.53 -6.79 -13.59
CA THR A 267 0.13 -7.97 -14.21
C THR A 267 1.64 -7.84 -14.20
N HIS A 268 2.17 -6.66 -14.53
CA HIS A 268 3.60 -6.41 -14.51
C HIS A 268 4.17 -6.50 -13.07
N VAL A 269 3.48 -5.92 -12.09
CA VAL A 269 3.83 -6.03 -10.66
C VAL A 269 3.78 -7.49 -10.21
N ALA A 270 2.72 -8.24 -10.56
CA ALA A 270 2.60 -9.66 -10.25
C ALA A 270 3.75 -10.49 -10.85
N GLY A 271 4.19 -10.14 -12.07
CA GLY A 271 5.36 -10.76 -12.70
C GLY A 271 6.66 -10.53 -11.94
N ILE A 272 6.91 -9.32 -11.44
CA ILE A 272 8.08 -9.01 -10.61
C ILE A 272 8.07 -9.87 -9.34
N VAL A 273 6.91 -10.09 -8.74
CA VAL A 273 6.77 -10.84 -7.49
C VAL A 273 6.84 -12.35 -7.74
N ALA A 274 5.96 -12.90 -8.57
CA ALA A 274 5.63 -14.31 -8.56
C ALA A 274 5.71 -14.99 -9.94
N ALA A 275 6.39 -14.38 -10.93
CA ALA A 275 6.59 -15.05 -12.21
C ALA A 275 7.25 -16.43 -12.01
N GLN A 276 6.65 -17.43 -12.62
CA GLN A 276 7.08 -18.80 -12.59
C GLN A 276 8.22 -19.00 -13.59
N SER A 277 9.29 -19.66 -13.12
CA SER A 277 10.47 -19.95 -13.94
C SER A 277 10.15 -20.79 -15.17
N ILE A 278 11.09 -20.86 -16.11
CA ILE A 278 10.97 -21.74 -17.28
C ILE A 278 10.85 -23.22 -16.89
N ALA A 279 11.42 -23.64 -15.75
CA ALA A 279 11.26 -25.00 -15.26
C ALA A 279 9.80 -25.32 -14.89
N ALA A 280 9.05 -24.31 -14.44
CA ALA A 280 7.64 -24.42 -14.10
C ALA A 280 6.70 -24.19 -15.31
N THR A 281 7.08 -23.32 -16.25
CA THR A 281 6.17 -22.88 -17.34
C THR A 281 6.55 -23.37 -18.72
N GLN A 282 7.77 -23.87 -18.90
CA GLN A 282 8.39 -24.26 -20.17
C GLN A 282 8.33 -23.18 -21.27
N ARG A 283 8.07 -21.91 -20.90
CA ARG A 283 7.79 -20.83 -21.86
C ARG A 283 8.63 -19.58 -21.66
N LEU A 284 8.90 -19.17 -20.42
CA LEU A 284 9.51 -17.87 -20.15
C LEU A 284 10.76 -17.99 -19.26
N GLY A 285 11.89 -17.47 -19.74
CA GLY A 285 13.23 -17.59 -19.14
C GLY A 285 13.52 -16.65 -17.95
N PHE A 286 12.52 -16.32 -17.14
CA PHE A 286 12.68 -15.48 -15.95
C PHE A 286 11.74 -15.95 -14.83
N ALA A 287 12.07 -15.58 -13.58
CA ALA A 287 11.25 -15.84 -12.40
C ALA A 287 11.07 -14.52 -11.62
N GLY A 288 10.02 -14.44 -10.82
CA GLY A 288 9.80 -13.35 -9.88
C GLY A 288 10.69 -13.49 -8.64
N ALA A 289 10.68 -12.48 -7.78
CA ALA A 289 11.48 -12.48 -6.55
C ALA A 289 11.04 -13.58 -5.55
N ALA A 290 9.76 -13.92 -5.53
CA ALA A 290 9.17 -14.90 -4.63
C ALA A 290 8.16 -15.78 -5.39
N PRO A 291 8.63 -16.73 -6.22
CA PRO A 291 7.78 -17.50 -7.12
C PRO A 291 6.80 -18.45 -6.42
N ASP A 292 7.06 -18.86 -5.17
CA ASP A 292 6.21 -19.84 -4.48
C ASP A 292 5.19 -19.22 -3.50
N VAL A 293 4.97 -17.90 -3.58
CA VAL A 293 3.91 -17.25 -2.78
C VAL A 293 2.52 -17.68 -3.24
N THR A 294 1.57 -17.67 -2.32
CA THR A 294 0.15 -17.66 -2.66
C THR A 294 -0.25 -16.21 -2.92
N LEU A 295 -0.31 -15.83 -4.20
CA LEU A 295 -0.58 -14.46 -4.61
C LEU A 295 -2.09 -14.20 -4.60
N GLY A 296 -2.50 -13.00 -4.20
CA GLY A 296 -3.84 -12.52 -4.45
C GLY A 296 -3.85 -11.12 -5.02
N MET A 297 -4.92 -10.79 -5.73
CA MET A 297 -5.08 -9.52 -6.42
C MET A 297 -6.37 -8.82 -6.03
N TYR A 298 -6.26 -7.57 -5.60
CA TYR A 298 -7.39 -6.68 -5.31
C TYR A 298 -7.35 -5.54 -6.32
N LYS A 299 -8.24 -5.62 -7.31
CA LYS A 299 -8.35 -4.60 -8.35
C LYS A 299 -9.09 -3.38 -7.82
N ILE A 300 -8.51 -2.20 -8.02
CA ILE A 300 -9.03 -0.92 -7.51
C ILE A 300 -9.11 0.18 -8.58
N SER A 301 -8.93 -0.17 -9.85
CA SER A 301 -9.07 0.73 -10.99
C SER A 301 -9.80 0.02 -12.14
N GLY A 302 -10.64 0.77 -12.85
CA GLY A 302 -11.25 0.31 -14.10
C GLY A 302 -10.34 0.61 -15.29
N CYS A 303 -10.67 0.05 -16.45
CA CYS A 303 -9.93 0.24 -17.70
C CYS A 303 -9.69 1.71 -18.11
N PRO A 304 -10.60 2.67 -17.83
CA PRO A 304 -10.34 4.08 -18.12
C PRO A 304 -9.15 4.69 -17.35
N GLY A 305 -8.80 4.13 -16.19
CA GLY A 305 -7.75 4.63 -15.28
C GLY A 305 -8.30 5.29 -14.03
#